data_AF-A0A7I4D4C1-F1
#
_entry.id   AF-A0A7I4D4C1-F1
#
_cell.length_a   1.000
_cell.length_b   1.000
_cell.length_c   1.000
_cell.angle_alpha   90.00
_cell.angle_beta   90.00
_cell.angle_gamma   90.00
#
_symmetry.space_group_name_H-M   'P 1'
#
loop_
_entity.id
_entity.type
_entity.pdbx_description
1 polymer ?
#
loop_
_entity_poly.entity_id
_entity_poly.type
_entity_poly.pdbx_seq_one_letter_code
_entity_poly.pdbx_strand_id
1 'polypeptide(L)'
;MSLLIASLRAPAAPAASLQNESLASSSGYCVSPKVAQRATLFRRHSHEPASKQLAQPTCYYFDRISRVMKTGGWPSGFKRAFAACFIILLVTVLYRNSMCPMSMLIHRIKASRMQAEHSLRSVPVQVAHEMMNAGHRCLDVRTQEEYLAGHVEGAINIPYLVKCGPGMKKNHRFLEEVEAEFGKDAEIIVGCQSGRRSMMAAAELQAANFNGVTDMGGGYVAWKESGLPVEVSGRRTQSHSV
;
A
#
# COMPACT_ATOMS: atom_id res chain seq x y z
N MET A 1 -73.41 -10.02 30.03
CA MET A 1 -73.15 -10.12 28.58
C MET A 1 -71.65 -10.11 28.36
N SER A 2 -71.12 -11.24 27.91
CA SER A 2 -69.93 -11.48 27.09
C SER A 2 -68.58 -10.79 27.41
N LEU A 3 -67.71 -11.56 28.07
CA LEU A 3 -66.35 -12.00 27.67
C LEU A 3 -65.71 -11.35 26.42
N LEU A 4 -64.45 -10.89 26.56
CA LEU A 4 -63.32 -11.47 25.81
C LEU A 4 -61.95 -11.08 26.39
N ILE A 5 -61.21 -12.12 26.75
CA ILE A 5 -59.87 -12.16 27.33
C ILE A 5 -58.88 -12.24 26.15
N ALA A 6 -57.91 -11.32 26.08
CA ALA A 6 -56.79 -11.42 25.13
C ALA A 6 -55.58 -12.05 25.83
N SER A 7 -55.41 -13.34 25.55
CA SER A 7 -54.34 -14.23 25.99
C SER A 7 -52.99 -13.83 25.41
N LEU A 8 -52.06 -13.36 26.26
CA LEU A 8 -50.62 -13.28 25.95
C LEU A 8 -50.04 -14.70 25.92
N ARG A 9 -49.51 -15.14 24.77
CA ARG A 9 -48.76 -16.40 24.66
C ARG A 9 -47.40 -16.12 24.03
N ALA A 10 -46.36 -16.21 24.86
CA ALA A 10 -44.96 -16.26 24.46
C ALA A 10 -44.66 -17.57 23.70
N PRO A 11 -43.81 -17.57 22.66
CA PRO A 11 -43.20 -18.79 22.17
C PRO A 11 -41.92 -19.12 22.94
N ALA A 12 -41.86 -20.37 23.34
CA ALA A 12 -40.83 -21.01 24.16
C ALA A 12 -39.51 -21.22 23.41
N ALA A 13 -38.43 -21.20 24.17
CA ALA A 13 -37.14 -21.79 23.80
C ALA A 13 -37.25 -23.33 23.71
N PRO A 14 -36.50 -24.00 22.81
CA PRO A 14 -36.15 -25.39 22.99
C PRO A 14 -34.70 -25.55 23.49
N ALA A 15 -34.60 -26.34 24.55
CA ALA A 15 -33.38 -26.83 25.14
C ALA A 15 -32.73 -27.95 24.30
N ALA A 16 -31.46 -28.18 24.62
CA ALA A 16 -30.53 -29.16 24.09
C ALA A 16 -31.04 -30.61 23.99
N SER A 17 -30.53 -31.34 23.00
CA SER A 17 -30.31 -32.78 23.07
C SER A 17 -28.96 -33.15 22.47
N LEU A 18 -28.21 -33.95 23.23
CA LEU A 18 -26.99 -34.66 22.88
C LEU A 18 -27.31 -35.82 21.92
N GLN A 19 -26.45 -36.07 20.94
CA GLN A 19 -26.09 -37.41 20.46
C GLN A 19 -24.83 -37.35 19.58
N ASN A 20 -23.75 -37.94 20.11
CA ASN A 20 -22.61 -38.43 19.32
C ASN A 20 -23.09 -39.61 18.45
N GLU A 21 -22.59 -39.71 17.22
CA GLU A 21 -22.09 -40.93 16.53
C GLU A 21 -21.45 -40.44 15.20
N SER A 22 -20.13 -40.56 15.03
CA SER A 22 -19.49 -41.68 14.32
C SER A 22 -19.99 -41.84 12.88
N LEU A 23 -19.19 -41.41 11.88
CA LEU A 23 -18.82 -42.21 10.68
C LEU A 23 -17.99 -41.38 9.68
N ALA A 24 -16.73 -41.83 9.54
CA ALA A 24 -15.96 -41.95 8.30
C ALA A 24 -16.01 -40.82 7.25
N SER A 25 -15.04 -39.90 7.34
CA SER A 25 -14.52 -39.20 6.15
C SER A 25 -13.34 -39.98 5.60
N SER A 26 -13.55 -40.57 4.42
CA SER A 26 -12.53 -41.19 3.58
C SER A 26 -12.05 -40.20 2.51
N SER A 27 -10.80 -40.39 2.08
CA SER A 27 -10.10 -39.70 0.98
C SER A 27 -9.45 -38.36 1.38
N GLY A 28 -8.14 -38.21 1.57
CA GLY A 28 -7.01 -39.07 1.24
C GLY A 28 -6.01 -38.31 0.39
N TYR A 29 -4.93 -37.80 0.98
CA TYR A 29 -3.63 -37.64 0.32
C TYR A 29 -2.50 -37.84 1.34
N CYS A 30 -1.64 -38.79 1.02
CA CYS A 30 -0.68 -39.43 1.91
C CYS A 30 0.60 -38.62 2.11
N VAL A 31 1.07 -38.63 3.36
CA VAL A 31 2.44 -38.31 3.76
C VAL A 31 3.37 -39.46 3.38
N SER A 32 4.57 -39.10 2.91
CA SER A 32 5.67 -39.98 2.51
C SER A 32 6.15 -40.93 3.62
N PRO A 33 6.79 -42.05 3.23
CA PRO A 33 7.98 -42.50 3.96
C PRO A 33 9.17 -42.86 3.05
N LYS A 34 10.34 -42.63 3.64
CA LYS A 34 11.72 -42.91 3.19
C LYS A 34 12.00 -44.40 2.96
N VAL A 35 12.83 -44.73 1.96
CA VAL A 35 13.89 -45.79 1.96
C VAL A 35 14.89 -45.38 0.85
N ALA A 36 16.09 -44.85 1.10
CA ALA A 36 17.30 -45.44 1.68
C ALA A 36 17.88 -46.64 0.90
N GLN A 37 18.89 -46.36 0.06
CA GLN A 37 20.21 -47.02 -0.03
C GLN A 37 20.70 -47.27 -1.47
N ARG A 38 21.77 -46.56 -1.87
CA ARG A 38 23.03 -47.20 -2.31
C ARG A 38 24.17 -46.19 -2.27
N ALA A 39 25.08 -46.37 -1.30
CA ALA A 39 26.44 -45.84 -1.31
C ALA A 39 27.26 -46.65 -2.36
N THR A 40 28.34 -46.22 -2.99
CA THR A 40 29.57 -45.55 -2.54
C THR A 40 30.44 -45.23 -3.77
N LEU A 41 31.46 -44.38 -3.57
CA LEU A 41 32.65 -44.14 -4.43
C LEU A 41 32.51 -43.11 -5.56
N PHE A 42 32.94 -41.87 -5.32
CA PHE A 42 34.27 -41.45 -5.75
C PHE A 42 34.74 -40.17 -5.05
N ARG A 43 36.05 -40.14 -4.87
CA ARG A 43 36.91 -39.29 -4.04
C ARG A 43 36.99 -37.82 -4.50
N ARG A 44 36.96 -36.92 -3.51
CA ARG A 44 37.57 -35.56 -3.38
C ARG A 44 37.81 -34.73 -4.64
N HIS A 45 37.27 -33.51 -4.65
CA HIS A 45 38.10 -32.31 -4.82
C HIS A 45 37.47 -31.12 -4.10
N SER A 46 38.12 -30.72 -3.01
CA SER A 46 38.01 -29.40 -2.39
C SER A 46 38.45 -28.35 -3.41
N HIS A 47 37.69 -27.29 -3.62
CA HIS A 47 38.20 -25.96 -4.00
C HIS A 47 37.13 -24.89 -3.72
N GLU A 48 37.27 -24.28 -2.54
CA GLU A 48 37.24 -22.84 -2.26
C GLU A 48 36.64 -21.90 -3.34
N PRO A 49 35.56 -21.14 -3.05
CA PRO A 49 35.10 -20.10 -3.95
C PRO A 49 36.03 -18.90 -3.91
N ALA A 50 36.64 -18.62 -5.07
CA ALA A 50 37.46 -17.46 -5.35
C ALA A 50 36.70 -16.15 -5.08
N SER A 51 36.95 -15.57 -3.91
CA SER A 51 36.93 -14.13 -3.75
C SER A 51 38.05 -13.53 -4.61
N LYS A 52 37.77 -12.40 -5.26
CA LYS A 52 38.64 -11.58 -6.14
C LYS A 52 38.31 -11.70 -7.63
N GLN A 53 37.28 -10.99 -8.07
CA GLN A 53 37.38 -10.21 -9.32
C GLN A 53 36.29 -9.15 -9.41
N LEU A 54 36.52 -8.03 -8.73
CA LEU A 54 35.93 -6.74 -9.12
C LEU A 54 37.04 -5.68 -9.14
N ALA A 55 38.11 -5.97 -9.89
CA ALA A 55 39.12 -4.98 -10.24
C ALA A 55 38.69 -4.32 -11.56
N GLN A 56 38.00 -3.20 -11.40
CA GLN A 56 37.86 -2.04 -12.29
C GLN A 56 38.38 -2.17 -13.75
N PRO A 57 37.51 -2.02 -14.77
CA PRO A 57 37.93 -1.98 -16.18
C PRO A 57 38.62 -0.67 -16.60
N THR A 58 38.88 0.27 -15.68
CA THR A 58 39.42 1.60 -16.00
C THR A 58 40.94 1.62 -16.16
N CYS A 59 41.68 0.67 -15.58
CA CYS A 59 43.14 0.64 -15.67
C CYS A 59 43.65 0.13 -17.03
N TYR A 60 42.91 -0.77 -17.69
CA TYR A 60 43.31 -1.36 -18.97
C TYR A 60 43.24 -0.37 -20.14
N TYR A 61 42.40 0.67 -20.02
CA TYR A 61 42.23 1.69 -21.05
C TYR A 61 43.37 2.72 -21.05
N PHE A 62 43.84 3.11 -19.86
CA PHE A 62 44.93 4.09 -19.70
C PHE A 62 46.28 3.55 -20.17
N ASP A 63 46.58 2.28 -19.88
CA ASP A 63 47.86 1.68 -20.20
C ASP A 63 48.06 1.50 -21.72
N ARG A 64 46.97 1.21 -22.45
CA ARG A 64 46.98 1.11 -23.92
C ARG A 64 47.17 2.46 -24.62
N ILE A 65 46.54 3.52 -24.11
CA ILE A 65 46.69 4.89 -24.64
C ILE A 65 48.13 5.40 -24.41
N SER A 66 48.73 5.09 -23.25
CA SER A 66 50.10 5.51 -22.95
C SER A 66 51.15 4.90 -23.90
N ARG A 67 50.94 3.65 -24.33
CA ARG A 67 51.82 2.97 -25.30
C ARG A 67 51.72 3.57 -26.70
N VAL A 68 50.50 3.89 -27.17
CA VAL A 68 50.29 4.55 -28.47
C VAL A 68 50.92 5.94 -28.54
N MET A 69 50.96 6.68 -27.42
CA MET A 69 51.62 7.98 -27.38
C MET A 69 53.16 7.93 -27.36
N LYS A 70 53.76 6.80 -26.93
CA LYS A 70 55.23 6.65 -26.85
C LYS A 70 55.86 6.18 -28.17
N THR A 71 55.15 5.45 -29.02
CA THR A 71 55.71 4.85 -30.25
C THR A 71 55.46 5.65 -31.53
N GLY A 72 54.68 6.73 -31.49
CA GLY A 72 54.38 7.55 -32.66
C GLY A 72 55.33 8.73 -32.85
N GLY A 73 55.92 8.86 -34.03
CA GLY A 73 56.61 10.06 -34.51
C GLY A 73 55.63 11.19 -34.81
N TRP A 74 54.94 11.71 -33.79
CA TRP A 74 53.97 12.79 -33.96
C TRP A 74 54.66 14.16 -34.05
N PRO A 75 54.27 15.04 -34.98
CA PRO A 75 54.73 16.43 -35.03
C PRO A 75 54.48 17.13 -33.69
N SER A 76 55.43 17.96 -33.25
CA SER A 76 55.46 18.59 -31.92
C SER A 76 54.20 19.39 -31.57
N GLY A 77 53.49 19.94 -32.56
CA GLY A 77 52.20 20.62 -32.36
C GLY A 77 51.03 19.70 -31.98
N PHE A 78 51.02 18.45 -32.46
CA PHE A 78 49.90 17.52 -32.26
C PHE A 78 49.88 16.95 -30.84
N LYS A 79 51.05 16.72 -30.23
CA LYS A 79 51.16 16.19 -28.86
C LYS A 79 50.55 17.14 -27.82
N ARG A 80 50.70 18.45 -28.02
CA ARG A 80 50.14 19.48 -27.13
C ARG A 80 48.62 19.58 -27.24
N ALA A 81 48.09 19.52 -28.46
CA ALA A 81 46.64 19.56 -28.69
C ALA A 81 45.93 18.33 -28.14
N PHE A 82 46.52 17.14 -28.29
CA PHE A 82 45.94 15.90 -27.80
C PHE A 82 46.00 15.80 -26.26
N ALA A 83 47.10 16.23 -25.64
CA ALA A 83 47.21 16.30 -24.19
C ALA A 83 46.19 17.29 -23.60
N ALA A 84 46.00 18.47 -24.22
CA ALA A 84 45.01 19.45 -23.79
C ALA A 84 43.58 18.88 -23.91
N CYS A 85 43.24 18.21 -25.02
CA CYS A 85 41.93 17.61 -25.22
C CYS A 85 41.65 16.48 -24.22
N PHE A 86 42.66 15.64 -23.92
CA PHE A 86 42.54 14.58 -22.92
C PHE A 86 42.38 15.12 -21.49
N ILE A 87 43.08 16.20 -21.14
CA ILE A 87 42.92 16.88 -19.86
C ILE A 87 41.52 17.51 -19.76
N ILE A 88 41.03 18.16 -20.80
CA ILE A 88 39.67 18.74 -20.83
C ILE A 88 38.62 17.64 -20.69
N LEU A 89 38.79 16.51 -21.38
CA LEU A 89 37.90 15.35 -21.26
C LEU A 89 37.94 14.77 -19.84
N LEU A 90 39.12 14.61 -19.25
CA LEU A 90 39.31 14.14 -17.87
C LEU A 90 38.66 15.09 -16.87
N VAL A 91 38.94 16.39 -16.97
CA VAL A 91 38.35 17.40 -16.07
C VAL A 91 36.84 17.42 -16.22
N THR A 92 36.30 17.33 -17.43
CA THR A 92 34.84 17.29 -17.66
C THR A 92 34.20 16.04 -17.08
N VAL A 93 34.85 14.87 -17.23
CA VAL A 93 34.36 13.60 -16.67
C VAL A 93 34.46 13.59 -15.14
N LEU A 94 35.57 14.09 -14.58
CA LEU A 94 35.78 14.17 -13.13
C LEU A 94 34.85 15.20 -12.47
N TYR A 95 34.58 16.32 -13.15
CA TYR A 95 33.65 17.36 -12.67
C TYR A 95 32.20 16.88 -12.74
N ARG A 96 31.82 16.15 -13.81
CA ARG A 96 30.49 15.53 -13.93
C ARG A 96 30.28 14.40 -12.92
N ASN A 97 31.33 13.68 -12.54
CA ASN A 97 31.26 12.66 -11.49
C ASN A 97 31.27 13.24 -10.06
N SER A 98 31.88 14.40 -9.83
CA SER A 98 31.93 15.04 -8.50
C SER A 98 30.72 15.92 -8.17
N MET A 99 29.98 16.41 -9.16
CA MET A 99 28.81 17.29 -8.96
C MET A 99 27.45 16.57 -8.87
N CYS A 100 27.39 15.26 -9.09
CA CYS A 100 26.15 14.47 -9.01
C CYS A 100 25.82 13.74 -7.68
N PRO A 101 26.68 13.61 -6.64
CA PRO A 101 26.31 12.82 -5.47
C PRO A 101 25.28 13.54 -4.57
N MET A 102 25.32 14.88 -4.49
CA MET A 102 24.39 15.65 -3.65
C MET A 102 23.00 15.81 -4.30
N SER A 103 22.91 15.95 -5.63
CA SER A 103 21.60 16.05 -6.31
C SER A 103 20.90 14.69 -6.44
N MET A 104 21.66 13.59 -6.54
CA MET A 104 21.10 12.23 -6.48
C MET A 104 20.64 11.84 -5.07
N LEU A 105 21.21 12.40 -4.00
CA LEU A 105 20.78 12.08 -2.63
C LEU A 105 19.38 12.64 -2.35
N ILE A 106 19.08 13.84 -2.82
CA ILE A 106 17.74 14.45 -2.69
C ILE A 106 16.70 13.68 -3.53
N HIS A 107 17.06 13.21 -4.73
CA HIS A 107 16.19 12.33 -5.54
C HIS A 107 15.98 10.95 -4.91
N ARG A 108 17.00 10.37 -4.26
CA ARG A 108 16.90 9.06 -3.58
C ARG A 108 16.02 9.11 -2.34
N ILE A 109 15.99 10.23 -1.60
CA ILE A 109 15.08 10.39 -0.45
C ILE A 109 13.62 10.55 -0.91
N LYS A 110 13.36 11.26 -2.03
CA LYS A 110 12.01 11.29 -2.64
C LYS A 110 11.59 9.93 -3.22
N ALA A 111 12.51 9.21 -3.86
CA ALA A 111 12.22 7.91 -4.48
C ALA A 111 12.00 6.78 -3.45
N SER A 112 12.69 6.80 -2.32
CA SER A 112 12.50 5.79 -1.26
C SER A 112 11.20 5.96 -0.47
N ARG A 113 10.65 7.19 -0.42
CA ARG A 113 9.31 7.44 0.15
C ARG A 113 8.17 6.99 -0.77
N MET A 114 8.42 6.91 -2.07
CA MET A 114 7.45 6.50 -3.11
C MET A 114 7.40 4.99 -3.34
N GLN A 115 8.31 4.22 -2.75
CA GLN A 115 8.40 2.76 -2.92
C GLN A 115 8.02 2.00 -1.64
N ALA A 116 7.16 2.58 -0.80
CA ALA A 116 6.31 1.75 0.04
C ALA A 116 5.31 1.09 -0.91
N GLU A 117 5.41 -0.23 -1.08
CA GLU A 117 4.40 -0.99 -1.78
C GLU A 117 3.01 -0.56 -1.30
N HIS A 118 2.22 -0.08 -2.24
CA HIS A 118 0.89 0.46 -2.02
C HIS A 118 -0.10 -0.67 -1.78
N SER A 119 0.12 -1.42 -0.70
CA SER A 119 -0.90 -2.29 -0.15
C SER A 119 -1.97 -1.40 0.48
N LEU A 120 -3.24 -1.63 0.11
CA LEU A 120 -4.36 -1.02 0.81
C LEU A 120 -4.29 -1.40 2.28
N ARG A 121 -3.90 -0.44 3.11
CA ARG A 121 -3.88 -0.62 4.56
C ARG A 121 -5.30 -0.43 5.07
N SER A 122 -5.86 -1.48 5.67
CA SER A 122 -7.12 -1.41 6.40
C SER A 122 -6.81 -1.32 7.90
N VAL A 123 -7.37 -0.33 8.58
CA VAL A 123 -7.16 -0.08 10.02
C VAL A 123 -8.48 -0.19 10.78
N PRO A 124 -8.48 -0.65 12.05
CA PRO A 124 -9.69 -0.67 12.87
C PRO A 124 -10.17 0.76 13.19
N VAL A 125 -11.45 0.92 13.53
CA VAL A 125 -12.10 2.23 13.73
C VAL A 125 -11.47 3.07 14.84
N GLN A 126 -10.92 2.46 15.88
CA GLN A 126 -10.23 3.16 16.97
C GLN A 126 -8.95 3.83 16.47
N VAL A 127 -8.15 3.10 15.69
CA VAL A 127 -6.92 3.63 15.07
C VAL A 127 -7.29 4.70 14.05
N ALA A 128 -8.36 4.50 13.28
CA ALA A 128 -8.84 5.53 12.37
C ALA A 128 -9.22 6.82 13.10
N HIS A 129 -9.87 6.73 14.26
CA HIS A 129 -10.18 7.89 15.10
C HIS A 129 -8.92 8.61 15.60
N GLU A 130 -7.90 7.88 16.06
CA GLU A 130 -6.61 8.46 16.43
C GLU A 130 -5.93 9.17 15.26
N MET A 131 -5.98 8.58 14.06
CA MET A 131 -5.45 9.19 12.85
C MET A 131 -6.23 10.48 12.49
N MET A 132 -7.56 10.48 12.64
CA MET A 132 -8.35 11.70 12.44
C MET A 132 -7.94 12.81 13.42
N ASN A 133 -7.71 12.46 14.69
CA ASN A 133 -7.22 13.41 15.70
C ASN A 133 -5.79 13.92 15.39
N ALA A 134 -4.98 13.12 14.68
CA ALA A 134 -3.67 13.52 14.18
C ALA A 134 -3.74 14.42 12.93
N GLY A 135 -4.94 14.72 12.41
CA GLY A 135 -5.16 15.61 11.28
C GLY A 135 -5.42 14.92 9.94
N HIS A 136 -5.57 13.59 9.93
CA HIS A 136 -5.99 12.86 8.73
C HIS A 136 -7.45 13.18 8.40
N ARG A 137 -7.78 13.29 7.11
CA ARG A 137 -9.15 13.63 6.68
C ARG A 137 -9.95 12.36 6.39
N CYS A 138 -11.19 12.32 6.85
CA CYS A 138 -12.08 11.18 6.61
C CYS A 138 -12.98 11.43 5.39
N LEU A 139 -12.99 10.47 4.47
CA LEU A 139 -13.81 10.42 3.27
C LEU A 139 -14.92 9.37 3.46
N ASP A 140 -16.17 9.80 3.52
CA ASP A 140 -17.33 8.90 3.56
C ASP A 140 -17.84 8.65 2.13
N VAL A 141 -17.75 7.40 1.67
CA VAL A 141 -18.15 7.01 0.31
C VAL A 141 -19.58 6.48 0.19
N ARG A 142 -20.38 6.59 1.26
CA ARG A 142 -21.80 6.21 1.27
C ARG A 142 -22.65 7.20 0.48
N THR A 143 -23.92 6.84 0.25
CA THR A 143 -24.84 7.78 -0.41
C THR A 143 -25.15 8.96 0.50
N GLN A 144 -25.56 10.08 -0.10
CA GLN A 144 -25.89 11.30 0.65
C GLN A 144 -26.95 11.05 1.73
N GLU A 145 -27.93 10.19 1.48
CA GLU A 145 -28.99 9.90 2.45
C GLU A 145 -28.48 9.10 3.65
N GLU A 146 -27.54 8.18 3.43
CA GLU A 146 -26.87 7.45 4.53
C GLU A 146 -26.04 8.41 5.39
N TYR A 147 -25.36 9.38 4.75
CA TYR A 147 -24.54 10.38 5.43
C TYR A 147 -25.38 11.35 6.27
N LEU A 148 -26.50 11.84 5.72
CA LEU A 148 -27.44 12.73 6.42
C LEU A 148 -28.12 12.05 7.62
N ALA A 149 -28.36 10.74 7.54
CA ALA A 149 -28.88 9.96 8.67
C ALA A 149 -27.89 9.86 9.85
N GLY A 150 -26.60 10.07 9.58
CA GLY A 150 -25.54 10.12 10.57
C GLY A 150 -24.20 9.71 9.97
N HIS A 151 -23.15 10.44 10.34
CA HIS A 151 -21.80 10.25 9.81
C HIS A 151 -20.75 10.45 10.90
N VAL A 152 -19.52 10.07 10.57
CA VAL A 152 -18.35 10.32 11.41
C VAL A 152 -18.11 11.83 11.49
N GLU A 153 -17.87 12.36 12.70
CA GLU A 153 -17.61 13.80 12.90
C GLU A 153 -16.47 14.30 12.02
N GLY A 154 -16.71 15.39 11.28
CA GLY A 154 -15.72 16.00 10.39
C GLY A 154 -15.39 15.18 9.12
N ALA A 155 -16.13 14.11 8.84
CA ALA A 155 -16.02 13.41 7.56
C ALA A 155 -16.58 14.25 6.40
N ILE A 156 -16.09 14.01 5.20
CA ILE A 156 -16.60 14.64 3.98
C ILE A 156 -17.23 13.58 3.11
N ASN A 157 -18.46 13.82 2.64
CA ASN A 157 -19.18 12.86 1.82
C ASN A 157 -18.90 13.07 0.33
N ILE A 158 -18.34 12.04 -0.32
CA ILE A 158 -18.28 11.94 -1.78
C ILE A 158 -18.75 10.53 -2.15
N PRO A 159 -20.00 10.37 -2.61
CA PRO A 159 -20.58 9.06 -2.87
C PRO A 159 -19.83 8.30 -3.97
N TYR A 160 -19.39 7.08 -3.67
CA TYR A 160 -18.80 6.18 -4.67
C TYR A 160 -19.86 5.57 -5.59
N LEU A 161 -21.06 5.30 -5.03
CA LEU A 161 -22.23 4.87 -5.77
C LEU A 161 -23.33 5.91 -5.66
N VAL A 162 -23.94 6.25 -6.78
CA VAL A 162 -25.08 7.18 -6.89
C VAL A 162 -26.31 6.42 -7.34
N LYS A 163 -27.48 6.83 -6.83
CA LYS A 163 -28.77 6.28 -7.26
C LYS A 163 -29.06 6.72 -8.70
N CYS A 164 -29.37 5.75 -9.55
CA CYS A 164 -29.75 5.98 -10.94
C CYS A 164 -30.97 5.11 -11.26
N GLY A 165 -32.18 5.69 -11.08
CA GLY A 165 -33.44 4.96 -11.22
C GLY A 165 -33.59 3.87 -10.14
N PRO A 166 -33.96 2.63 -10.50
CA PRO A 166 -34.12 1.54 -9.53
C PRO A 166 -32.79 0.93 -9.06
N GLY A 167 -31.66 1.34 -9.65
CA GLY A 167 -30.34 0.77 -9.38
C GLY A 167 -29.34 1.77 -8.82
N MET A 168 -28.19 1.24 -8.39
CA MET A 168 -27.01 2.03 -8.04
C MET A 168 -26.01 1.96 -9.18
N LYS A 169 -25.42 3.09 -9.53
CA LYS A 169 -24.34 3.19 -10.52
C LYS A 169 -23.13 3.83 -9.89
N LYS A 170 -21.94 3.42 -10.32
CA LYS A 170 -20.69 4.08 -9.91
C LYS A 170 -20.69 5.55 -10.33
N ASN A 171 -20.27 6.42 -9.43
CA ASN A 171 -20.05 7.83 -9.73
C ASN A 171 -18.81 7.96 -10.62
N HIS A 172 -18.98 8.49 -11.84
CA HIS A 172 -17.88 8.68 -12.77
C HIS A 172 -17.00 9.89 -12.43
N ARG A 173 -17.50 10.83 -11.61
CA ARG A 173 -16.77 12.03 -11.16
C ARG A 173 -16.07 11.82 -9.82
N PHE A 174 -16.17 10.63 -9.23
CA PHE A 174 -15.64 10.33 -7.90
C PHE A 174 -14.17 10.76 -7.74
N LEU A 175 -13.30 10.40 -8.70
CA LEU A 175 -11.88 10.76 -8.63
C LEU A 175 -11.64 12.27 -8.76
N GLU A 176 -12.38 12.95 -9.64
CA GLU A 176 -12.27 14.40 -9.85
C GLU A 176 -12.72 15.16 -8.60
N GLU A 177 -13.83 14.74 -7.98
CA GLU A 177 -14.37 15.33 -6.76
C GLU A 177 -13.42 15.12 -5.57
N VAL A 178 -12.86 13.91 -5.41
CA VAL A 178 -11.89 13.63 -4.35
C VAL A 178 -10.58 14.39 -4.56
N GLU A 179 -10.09 14.50 -5.79
CA GLU A 179 -8.88 15.28 -6.09
C GLU A 179 -9.08 16.77 -5.82
N ALA A 180 -10.23 17.33 -6.18
CA ALA A 180 -10.55 18.73 -5.93
C ALA A 180 -10.66 19.05 -4.43
N GLU A 181 -11.22 18.13 -3.65
CA GLU A 181 -11.47 18.34 -2.22
C GLU A 181 -10.26 18.03 -1.33
N PHE A 182 -9.49 16.98 -1.65
CA PHE A 182 -8.38 16.50 -0.83
C PHE A 182 -7.00 16.78 -1.43
N GLY A 183 -6.86 16.69 -2.75
CA GLY A 183 -5.56 16.63 -3.42
C GLY A 183 -4.89 15.25 -3.31
N LYS A 184 -3.90 15.00 -4.19
CA LYS A 184 -3.24 13.68 -4.32
C LYS A 184 -2.25 13.33 -3.20
N ASP A 185 -1.73 14.35 -2.53
CA ASP A 185 -0.74 14.20 -1.45
C ASP A 185 -1.37 14.17 -0.05
N ALA A 186 -2.70 14.29 0.05
CA ALA A 186 -3.38 14.24 1.33
C ALA A 186 -3.43 12.82 1.90
N GLU A 187 -3.39 12.74 3.23
CA GLU A 187 -3.63 11.51 3.97
C GLU A 187 -5.14 11.35 4.22
N ILE A 188 -5.74 10.38 3.53
CA ILE A 188 -7.18 10.17 3.45
C ILE A 188 -7.54 8.83 4.10
N ILE A 189 -8.50 8.88 5.02
CA ILE A 189 -9.13 7.69 5.60
C ILE A 189 -10.46 7.48 4.89
N VAL A 190 -10.62 6.35 4.20
CA VAL A 190 -11.83 6.04 3.42
C VAL A 190 -12.74 5.14 4.24
N GLY A 191 -13.96 5.60 4.51
CA GLY A 191 -14.98 4.85 5.25
C GLY A 191 -16.23 4.59 4.42
N CYS A 192 -16.87 3.45 4.64
CA CYS A 192 -18.21 3.18 4.12
C CYS A 192 -19.09 2.54 5.19
N GLN A 193 -20.22 1.93 4.83
CA GLN A 193 -21.12 1.32 5.81
C GLN A 193 -20.48 0.13 6.54
N SER A 194 -19.80 -0.78 5.82
CA SER A 194 -19.30 -2.06 6.35
C SER A 194 -17.90 -2.47 5.86
N GLY A 195 -17.19 -1.59 5.15
CA GLY A 195 -15.83 -1.81 4.62
C GLY A 195 -15.73 -2.21 3.14
N ARG A 196 -16.76 -2.78 2.52
CA ARG A 196 -16.65 -3.26 1.12
C ARG A 196 -16.51 -2.15 0.09
N ARG A 197 -17.35 -1.12 0.18
CA ARG A 197 -17.34 0.02 -0.77
C ARG A 197 -16.07 0.85 -0.61
N SER A 198 -15.61 1.04 0.63
CA SER A 198 -14.39 1.81 0.93
C SER A 198 -13.14 1.12 0.40
N MET A 199 -13.04 -0.21 0.49
CA MET A 199 -11.92 -0.96 -0.10
C MET A 199 -11.85 -0.78 -1.63
N MET A 200 -12.99 -0.82 -2.33
CA MET A 200 -13.02 -0.58 -3.78
C MET A 200 -12.65 0.87 -4.13
N ALA A 201 -13.21 1.84 -3.41
CA ALA A 201 -12.90 3.25 -3.61
C ALA A 201 -11.43 3.55 -3.32
N ALA A 202 -10.88 2.99 -2.24
CA ALA A 202 -9.49 3.12 -1.87
C ALA A 202 -8.59 2.51 -2.96
N ALA A 203 -8.90 1.32 -3.48
CA ALA A 203 -8.15 0.72 -4.59
C ALA A 203 -8.09 1.63 -5.82
N GLU A 204 -9.20 2.31 -6.12
CA GLU A 204 -9.27 3.23 -7.25
C GLU A 204 -8.48 4.52 -7.02
N LEU A 205 -8.57 5.10 -5.82
CA LEU A 205 -7.73 6.24 -5.42
C LEU A 205 -6.25 5.87 -5.48
N GLN A 206 -5.92 4.65 -5.05
CA GLN A 206 -4.55 4.16 -5.12
C GLN A 206 -4.06 4.03 -6.57
N ALA A 207 -4.91 3.51 -7.46
CA ALA A 207 -4.63 3.44 -8.89
C ALA A 207 -4.53 4.83 -9.55
N ALA A 208 -5.19 5.84 -8.98
CA ALA A 208 -5.14 7.24 -9.40
C ALA A 208 -3.96 8.03 -8.77
N ASN A 209 -2.98 7.34 -8.18
CA ASN A 209 -1.76 7.91 -7.59
C ASN A 209 -1.98 8.80 -6.36
N PHE A 210 -2.99 8.51 -5.55
CA PHE A 210 -3.10 9.08 -4.20
C PHE A 210 -2.13 8.39 -3.26
N ASN A 211 -1.27 9.14 -2.57
CA ASN A 211 -0.15 8.58 -1.81
C ASN A 211 -0.54 8.11 -0.39
N GLY A 212 -1.58 8.72 0.20
CA GLY A 212 -1.93 8.56 1.61
C GLY A 212 -3.27 7.88 1.87
N VAL A 213 -3.64 6.83 1.12
CA VAL A 213 -4.96 6.20 1.24
C VAL A 213 -4.96 5.08 2.28
N THR A 214 -5.85 5.18 3.26
CA THR A 214 -6.08 4.15 4.30
C THR A 214 -7.57 3.79 4.34
N ASP A 215 -7.90 2.50 4.34
CA ASP A 215 -9.29 2.01 4.50
C ASP A 215 -9.65 1.88 5.98
N MET A 216 -10.86 2.32 6.34
CA MET A 216 -11.41 2.14 7.68
C MET A 216 -12.18 0.81 7.76
N GLY A 217 -11.55 -0.19 8.34
CA GLY A 217 -12.10 -1.52 8.56
C GLY A 217 -13.35 -1.48 9.45
N GLY A 218 -14.38 -2.22 9.06
CA GLY A 218 -15.68 -2.26 9.75
C GLY A 218 -16.60 -1.06 9.46
N GLY A 219 -16.05 0.04 8.93
CA GLY A 219 -16.82 1.22 8.50
C GLY A 219 -17.67 1.87 9.59
N TYR A 220 -18.75 2.53 9.18
CA TYR A 220 -19.65 3.26 10.06
C TYR A 220 -20.37 2.39 11.10
N VAL A 221 -20.63 1.11 10.79
CA VAL A 221 -21.25 0.19 11.76
C VAL A 221 -20.33 -0.02 12.95
N ALA A 222 -19.07 -0.40 12.71
CA ALA A 222 -18.09 -0.59 13.77
C ALA A 222 -17.79 0.72 14.51
N TRP A 223 -17.81 1.87 13.82
CA TRP A 223 -17.63 3.18 14.43
C TRP A 223 -18.70 3.47 15.49
N LYS A 224 -19.97 3.23 15.15
CA LYS A 224 -21.09 3.39 16.09
C LYS A 224 -21.04 2.39 17.24
N GLU A 225 -20.74 1.13 16.96
CA GLU A 225 -20.62 0.10 17.99
C GLU A 225 -19.50 0.41 19.00
N SER A 226 -18.46 1.10 18.55
CA SER A 226 -17.35 1.56 19.40
C SER A 226 -17.68 2.81 20.21
N GLY A 227 -18.87 3.40 20.07
CA GLY A 227 -19.29 4.59 20.81
C GLY A 227 -18.53 5.86 20.43
N LEU A 228 -17.93 5.89 19.24
CA LEU A 228 -17.17 7.04 18.74
C LEU A 228 -18.11 8.18 18.32
N PRO A 229 -17.62 9.44 18.30
CA PRO A 229 -18.47 10.60 18.01
C PRO A 229 -19.06 10.54 16.60
N VAL A 230 -20.34 10.88 16.50
CA VAL A 230 -21.09 10.93 15.25
C VAL A 230 -21.82 12.26 15.15
N GLU A 231 -21.89 12.79 13.94
CA GLU A 231 -22.67 13.97 13.59
C GLU A 231 -23.91 13.54 12.82
N VAL A 232 -25.07 14.07 13.23
CA VAL A 232 -26.33 13.94 12.50
C VAL A 232 -26.73 15.34 12.09
N SER A 233 -26.99 15.54 10.79
CA SER A 233 -27.45 16.83 10.28
C SER A 233 -28.81 17.16 10.91
N GLY A 234 -28.79 17.93 12.01
CA GLY A 234 -29.98 18.34 12.77
C GLY A 234 -29.88 18.25 14.30
N ARG A 235 -28.88 17.57 14.89
CA ARG A 235 -28.63 17.59 16.35
C ARG A 235 -27.18 17.17 16.65
N ARG A 236 -26.40 18.05 17.29
CA ARG A 236 -25.08 17.69 17.85
C ARG A 236 -25.32 16.86 19.10
N THR A 237 -25.26 15.53 18.99
CA THR A 237 -25.30 14.66 20.18
C THR A 237 -23.94 14.76 20.86
N GLN A 238 -23.84 15.64 21.86
CA GLN A 238 -22.72 15.60 22.80
C GLN A 238 -22.81 14.27 23.56
N SER A 239 -21.90 13.35 23.30
CA SER A 239 -21.66 12.19 24.14
C SER A 239 -21.13 12.69 25.49
N HIS A 240 -22.04 12.91 26.44
CA HIS A 240 -21.71 12.99 27.86
C HIS A 240 -21.22 11.60 28.29
N SER A 241 -19.90 11.43 28.36
CA SER A 241 -19.28 10.35 29.12
C SER A 241 -19.53 10.61 30.61
N VAL A 242 -20.23 9.67 31.24
CA VAL A 242 -20.52 9.59 32.68
C VAL A 242 -19.25 9.29 33.47
#